data_AF-A0A0C6FPA5-F1
#
_entry.id   AF-A0A0C6FPA5-F1
#
_cell.length_a   1.000
_cell.length_b   1.000
_cell.length_c   1.000
_cell.angle_alpha   90.00
_cell.angle_beta   90.00
_cell.angle_gamma   90.00
#
_symmetry.space_group_name_H-M   'P 1'
#
loop_
_entity.id
_entity.type
_entity.pdbx_description
1 polymer ?
#
loop_
_entity_poly.entity_id
_entity_poly.type
_entity_poly.pdbx_seq_one_letter_code
_entity_poly.pdbx_strand_id
1 'polypeptide(L)' 'MMASVPEEGRAALIAPIPLGRMARPEEVAAATLFLLSDEASFVAGAELCVDGGMRQV' A
#
# COMPACT_ATOMS: atom_id res chain seq x y z
N MET A 1 -8.40 11.86 2.16
CA MET A 1 -7.29 12.83 2.09
C MET A 1 -6.50 12.78 0.78
N MET A 2 -6.26 11.63 0.12
CA MET A 2 -5.53 11.62 -1.18
C MET A 2 -6.39 11.90 -2.42
N ALA A 3 -7.72 11.80 -2.34
CA ALA A 3 -8.62 12.12 -3.45
C ALA A 3 -8.70 13.63 -3.77
N SER A 4 -8.05 14.49 -2.98
CA SER A 4 -8.08 15.95 -3.14
C SER A 4 -6.75 16.53 -3.64
N VAL A 5 -5.82 15.69 -4.11
CA VAL A 5 -4.56 16.17 -4.70
C VAL A 5 -4.81 16.64 -6.14
N PRO A 6 -4.47 17.89 -6.50
CA PRO A 6 -4.56 18.37 -7.88
C PRO A 6 -3.75 17.47 -8.83
N GLU A 7 -4.20 17.34 -10.08
CA GLU A 7 -3.60 16.39 -11.03
C GLU A 7 -2.10 16.67 -11.29
N GLU A 8 -1.67 17.95 -11.28
CA GLU A 8 -0.24 18.32 -11.32
C GLU A 8 0.59 17.69 -10.19
N GLY A 9 0.03 17.54 -8.99
CA GLY A 9 0.71 16.96 -7.83
C GLY A 9 0.75 15.42 -7.85
N ARG A 10 -0.08 14.78 -8.69
CA ARG A 10 -0.27 13.33 -8.69
C ARG A 10 0.95 12.59 -9.26
N ALA A 11 1.58 13.14 -10.28
CA ALA A 11 2.78 12.56 -10.87
C ALA A 11 3.96 12.48 -9.87
N ALA A 12 4.15 13.53 -9.07
CA ALA A 12 5.19 13.57 -8.04
C ALA A 12 4.97 12.53 -6.93
N LEU A 13 3.71 12.21 -6.62
CA LEU A 13 3.36 11.16 -5.64
C LEU A 13 3.56 9.75 -6.19
N ILE A 14 3.38 9.55 -7.50
CA ILE A 14 3.53 8.25 -8.16
C ILE A 14 5.00 7.92 -8.44
N ALA A 15 5.81 8.93 -8.78
CA ALA A 15 7.22 8.77 -9.15
C ALA A 15 8.06 7.86 -8.22
N PRO A 16 7.93 7.93 -6.88
CA PRO A 16 8.69 7.05 -5.98
C PRO A 16 8.12 5.64 -5.84
N ILE A 17 7.00 5.29 -6.47
CA ILE A 17 6.35 3.97 -6.38
C ILE A 17 6.85 3.09 -7.52
N PRO A 18 7.61 2.00 -7.27
CA PRO A 18 8.06 1.09 -8.33
C PRO A 18 6.94 0.50 -9.19
N LEU A 19 5.77 0.22 -8.61
CA LEU A 19 4.60 -0.24 -9.38
C LEU A 19 3.99 0.85 -10.29
N GLY A 20 4.48 2.09 -10.25
CA GLY A 20 4.12 3.16 -11.17
C GLY A 20 2.71 3.70 -11.01
N ARG A 21 2.04 3.41 -9.88
CA ARG A 21 0.68 3.87 -9.60
C ARG A 21 0.38 3.90 -8.11
N MET A 22 -0.64 4.66 -7.74
CA MET A 22 -1.24 4.56 -6.42
C MET A 22 -1.90 3.19 -6.21
N ALA A 23 -1.82 2.68 -4.98
CA ALA A 23 -2.61 1.53 -4.57
C ALA A 23 -4.11 1.86 -4.63
N ARG A 24 -4.92 0.90 -5.04
CA ARG A 24 -6.36 0.97 -4.90
C ARG A 24 -6.74 0.59 -3.45
N PRO A 25 -7.83 1.13 -2.89
CA PRO A 25 -8.27 0.80 -1.54
C PRO A 25 -8.40 -0.70 -1.28
N GLU A 26 -8.84 -1.46 -2.30
CA GLU A 26 -9.06 -2.91 -2.20
C GLU A 26 -7.74 -3.68 -2.02
N GLU A 27 -6.61 -3.13 -2.50
CA GLU A 27 -5.30 -3.76 -2.33
C GLU A 27 -4.79 -3.65 -0.89
N VAL A 28 -5.04 -2.51 -0.25
CA VAL A 28 -4.74 -2.32 1.18
C VAL A 28 -5.70 -3.16 2.05
N ALA A 29 -6.98 -3.20 1.68
CA ALA A 29 -7.96 -4.01 2.36
C ALA A 29 -7.63 -5.51 2.29
N ALA A 30 -7.19 -6.02 1.14
CA ALA A 30 -6.82 -7.42 0.96
C ALA A 30 -5.64 -7.82 1.88
N ALA A 31 -4.59 -7.00 1.97
CA ALA A 31 -3.48 -7.25 2.88
C ALA A 31 -3.91 -7.23 4.36
N THR A 32 -4.82 -6.31 4.71
CA THR A 32 -5.42 -6.24 6.05
C THR A 32 -6.24 -7.51 6.34
N LEU A 33 -7.07 -7.95 5.40
CA LEU A 33 -7.87 -9.17 5.53
C LEU A 33 -7.00 -10.40 5.72
N PHE A 34 -5.88 -10.51 4.99
CA PHE A 34 -4.90 -11.57 5.22
C PHE A 34 -4.37 -11.55 6.66
N LEU A 35 -3.95 -10.40 7.18
CA LEU A 35 -3.44 -10.32 8.56
C LEU A 35 -4.51 -10.65 9.63
N LEU A 36 -5.80 -10.50 9.30
CA LEU A 36 -6.92 -10.84 10.18
C LEU A 36 -7.41 -12.29 9.99
N SER A 37 -6.87 -13.02 9.02
CA SER A 37 -7.28 -14.38 8.70
C SER A 37 -6.50 -15.43 9.48
N ASP A 38 -7.01 -16.66 9.53
CA ASP A 38 -6.36 -17.79 10.22
C ASP A 38 -5.01 -18.15 9.55
N GLU A 39 -4.85 -17.83 8.27
CA GLU A 39 -3.62 -17.99 7.50
C GLU A 39 -2.45 -17.17 8.07
N ALA A 40 -2.74 -16.08 8.80
CA ALA A 40 -1.73 -15.26 9.46
C ALA A 40 -1.53 -15.61 10.95
N SER A 41 -2.00 -16.77 11.42
CA SER A 41 -2.01 -17.17 12.85
C SER A 41 -0.66 -17.15 13.57
N PHE A 42 0.47 -17.15 12.85
CA PHE A 42 1.81 -17.05 13.43
C PHE A 42 2.56 -15.75 13.06
N VAL A 43 1.87 -14.81 12.41
CA VAL A 43 2.42 -13.50 12.07
C VAL A 43 2.12 -12.53 13.20
N ALA A 44 3.12 -12.22 14.02
CA ALA A 44 3.02 -11.26 15.11
C ALA A 44 4.29 -10.40 15.20
N GLY A 45 4.12 -9.11 15.50
CA GLY A 45 5.24 -8.17 15.64
C GLY A 45 5.95 -7.80 14.33
N ALA A 46 5.38 -8.17 13.18
CA ALA A 46 5.90 -7.83 11.87
C ALA A 46 5.13 -6.66 11.24
N GLU A 47 5.83 -5.83 10.46
CA GLU A 47 5.24 -4.83 9.59
C GLU A 47 5.08 -5.41 8.18
N LEU A 48 3.87 -5.31 7.61
CA LEU A 48 3.61 -5.68 6.23
C LEU A 48 3.48 -4.40 5.39
N CYS A 49 4.52 -4.05 4.63
CA CYS A 49 4.49 -2.90 3.73
C CYS A 49 3.56 -3.15 2.54
N VAL A 50 2.57 -2.27 2.38
CA VAL A 50 1.61 -2.26 1.25
C VAL A 50 1.71 -0.93 0.51
N ASP A 51 2.89 -0.64 -0.02
CA ASP A 51 3.27 0.67 -0.56
C ASP A 51 3.71 0.64 -2.04
N GLY A 52 3.53 -0.51 -2.71
CA GLY A 52 3.97 -0.69 -4.10
C GLY A 52 5.48 -0.65 -4.29
N GLY A 53 6.26 -0.89 -3.23
CA GLY A 53 7.72 -0.97 -3.24
C GLY A 53 8.44 0.33 -2.87
N MET A 54 7.74 1.31 -2.29
CA MET A 54 8.35 2.61 -1.99
C MET A 54 9.45 2.54 -0.92
N ARG A 55 9.30 1.71 0.11
CA ARG A 55 10.20 1.69 1.28
C ARG A 55 11.04 0.43 1.44
N GLN A 56 10.64 -0.69 0.86
CA GLN A 56 11.39 -1.94 0.95
C GLN A 56 12.24 -2.15 -0.31
N VAL A 57 13.57 -2.20 -0.11
CA VAL A 57 14.59 -2.61 -1.10
C VAL A 57 14.96 -4.07 -0.94
#